data_AF-A0A842N3V1-F1
#
_entry.id   AF-A0A842N3V1-F1
#
_cell.length_a   1.000
_cell.length_b   1.000
_cell.length_c   1.000
_cell.angle_alpha   90.00
_cell.angle_beta   90.00
_cell.angle_gamma   90.00
#
_symmetry.space_group_name_H-M   'P 1'
#
loop_
_entity.id
_entity.type
_entity.pdbx_description
1 polymer ?
#
loop_
_entity_poly.entity_id
_entity_poly.type
_entity_poly.pdbx_seq_one_letter_code
_entity_poly.pdbx_strand_id
1 'polypeptide(L)'
;MTVQKRNEDLNSLFLQEKPRKIIVYLKKENKPLYTTIIAKEVNTTYAHTFNVLKKMEKLNLVSFKESGRIKLVKLTELGDEVAKTIINLTDLLKVGMLENELFKIYESEVKGKLREQMNKESISKQLNKLKQKLIELSENSQQNVVIQSKKVLKKIEEVLAEVFGLPPS
;
A
#
# COMPACT_ATOMS: atom_id res chain seq x y z
N MET A 1 12.55 -23.06 -16.35
CA MET A 1 12.65 -22.94 -14.88
C MET A 1 12.75 -21.47 -14.53
N THR A 2 11.64 -20.83 -14.15
CA THR A 2 11.66 -19.41 -13.76
C THR A 2 11.57 -19.36 -12.24
N VAL A 3 12.68 -18.94 -11.66
CA VAL A 3 12.93 -18.84 -10.22
C VAL A 3 11.88 -17.94 -9.55
N GLN A 4 11.35 -18.43 -8.42
CA GLN A 4 10.51 -17.77 -7.43
C GLN A 4 10.49 -16.23 -7.50
N LYS A 5 9.34 -15.65 -7.87
CA LYS A 5 9.01 -14.26 -7.56
C LYS A 5 8.92 -14.13 -6.04
N ARG A 6 10.01 -13.63 -5.42
CA ARG A 6 9.94 -12.95 -4.12
C ARG A 6 8.77 -11.96 -4.20
N ASN A 7 7.96 -11.85 -3.14
CA ASN A 7 6.98 -10.78 -2.97
C ASN A 7 7.66 -9.44 -3.32
N GLU A 8 7.47 -8.96 -4.56
CA GLU A 8 8.02 -7.69 -5.00
C GLU A 8 7.26 -6.63 -4.24
N ASP A 9 7.98 -5.91 -3.38
CA ASP A 9 7.46 -4.75 -2.70
C ASP A 9 6.96 -3.76 -3.75
N LEU A 10 5.67 -3.43 -3.72
CA LEU A 10 5.00 -2.56 -4.71
C LEU A 10 5.71 -1.22 -4.89
N ASN A 11 6.35 -0.77 -3.82
CA ASN A 11 7.05 0.50 -3.83
C ASN A 11 8.45 0.42 -4.45
N SER A 12 9.01 -0.79 -4.64
CA SER A 12 10.39 -0.96 -5.12
C SER A 12 10.64 -0.37 -6.51
N LEU A 13 9.59 -0.22 -7.33
CA LEU A 13 9.65 0.46 -8.62
C LEU A 13 9.99 1.96 -8.50
N PHE A 14 9.58 2.60 -7.41
CA PHE A 14 9.66 4.07 -7.25
C PHE A 14 10.56 4.51 -6.11
N LEU A 15 10.64 3.72 -5.04
CA LEU A 15 11.24 4.11 -3.77
C LEU A 15 12.16 3.03 -3.23
N GLN A 16 13.34 3.47 -2.77
CA GLN A 16 14.26 2.61 -2.04
C GLN A 16 13.62 2.09 -0.75
N GLU A 17 13.83 0.80 -0.47
CA GLU A 17 13.14 0.11 0.60
C GLU A 17 13.41 0.70 1.99
N LYS A 18 14.69 0.92 2.34
CA LYS A 18 15.07 1.32 3.70
C LYS A 18 14.59 2.74 4.07
N PRO A 19 14.84 3.81 3.28
CA PRO A 19 14.36 5.15 3.62
C PRO A 19 12.83 5.20 3.74
N ARG A 20 12.13 4.51 2.83
CA ARG A 20 10.66 4.43 2.84
C ARG A 20 10.14 3.72 4.09
N LYS A 21 10.70 2.56 4.45
CA LYS A 21 10.29 1.84 5.67
C LYS A 21 10.56 2.65 6.93
N ILE A 22 11.70 3.33 7.01
CA ILE A 22 12.06 4.19 8.16
C ILE A 22 11.03 5.30 8.35
N ILE A 23 10.72 6.06 7.29
CA ILE A 23 9.84 7.23 7.43
C ILE A 23 8.39 6.82 7.74
N VAL A 24 7.89 5.75 7.12
CA VAL A 24 6.56 5.19 7.40
C VAL A 24 6.49 4.65 8.84
N TYR A 25 7.54 3.98 9.31
CA TYR A 25 7.59 3.48 10.68
C TYR A 25 7.58 4.61 11.71
N LEU A 26 8.39 5.65 11.51
CA LEU A 26 8.39 6.83 12.38
C LEU A 26 7.01 7.51 12.43
N LYS A 27 6.32 7.60 11.29
CA LYS A 27 4.96 8.13 11.21
C LYS A 27 3.96 7.30 12.01
N LYS A 28 4.04 5.97 11.88
CA LYS A 28 3.16 5.02 12.58
C LYS A 28 3.35 5.09 14.10
N GLU A 29 4.60 5.11 14.57
CA GLU A 29 4.90 5.14 16.01
C GLU A 29 4.57 6.50 16.65
N ASN A 30 4.61 7.59 15.86
CA ASN A 30 4.25 8.94 16.26
C ASN A 30 4.90 9.40 17.59
N LYS A 31 6.14 8.96 17.84
CA LYS A 31 6.93 9.29 19.02
C LYS A 31 8.42 9.23 18.70
N PRO A 32 9.29 9.91 19.47
CA PRO A 32 10.73 9.78 19.29
C PRO A 32 11.22 8.35 19.54
N LEU A 33 12.05 7.82 18.64
CA LEU A 33 12.58 6.45 18.72
C LEU A 33 14.10 6.44 18.76
N TYR A 34 14.66 5.42 19.40
CA TYR A 34 16.09 5.12 19.31
C TYR A 34 16.43 4.57 17.93
N THR A 35 17.57 4.97 17.36
CA THR A 35 18.08 4.42 16.10
C THR A 35 18.19 2.89 16.11
N THR A 36 18.48 2.28 17.26
CA THR A 36 18.52 0.82 17.43
C THR A 36 17.16 0.16 17.22
N ILE A 37 16.08 0.78 17.70
CA ILE A 37 14.70 0.30 17.50
C ILE A 37 14.34 0.39 16.01
N ILE A 38 14.65 1.52 15.37
CA ILE A 38 14.41 1.72 13.94
C ILE A 38 15.18 0.67 13.12
N ALA A 39 16.46 0.47 13.42
CA ALA A 39 17.31 -0.49 12.71
C ALA A 39 16.78 -1.93 12.79
N LYS A 40 16.28 -2.32 13.98
CA LYS A 40 15.64 -3.63 14.20
C LYS A 40 14.38 -3.77 13.36
N GLU A 41 13.51 -2.76 13.36
CA GLU A 41 12.26 -2.79 12.59
C GLU A 41 12.52 -2.90 11.07
N VAL A 42 13.48 -2.13 10.56
CA VAL A 42 13.77 -2.11 9.12
C VAL A 42 14.78 -3.18 8.68
N ASN A 43 15.14 -4.12 9.56
CA ASN A 43 16.07 -5.23 9.31
C ASN A 43 17.37 -4.76 8.66
N THR A 44 18.12 -3.88 9.33
CA THR A 44 19.43 -3.40 8.89
C THR A 44 20.32 -3.07 10.09
N THR A 45 21.62 -2.87 9.86
CA THR A 45 22.57 -2.54 10.94
C THR A 45 22.33 -1.13 11.46
N TYR A 46 22.78 -0.89 12.70
CA TYR A 46 22.75 0.44 13.29
C TYR A 46 23.47 1.47 12.40
N ALA A 47 24.69 1.16 11.96
CA ALA A 47 25.50 2.07 11.14
C ALA A 47 24.81 2.44 9.83
N HIS A 48 24.19 1.46 9.15
CA HIS A 48 23.49 1.72 7.91
C HIS A 48 22.23 2.57 8.14
N THR A 49 21.43 2.25 9.17
CA THR A 49 20.25 3.04 9.55
C THR A 49 20.62 4.47 9.91
N PHE A 50 21.67 4.65 10.71
CA PHE A 50 22.17 5.96 11.11
C PHE A 50 22.59 6.80 9.90
N ASN A 51 23.27 6.19 8.92
CA ASN A 51 23.66 6.88 7.69
C ASN A 51 22.45 7.32 6.84
N VAL A 52 21.39 6.51 6.79
CA VAL A 52 20.13 6.91 6.11
C VAL A 52 19.46 8.06 6.86
N LEU A 53 19.35 7.96 8.19
CA LEU A 53 18.77 9.02 9.01
C LEU A 53 19.54 10.34 8.91
N LYS A 54 20.87 10.29 8.81
CA LYS A 54 21.70 11.47 8.55
C LYS A 54 21.38 12.13 7.20
N LYS A 55 21.10 11.34 6.16
CA LYS A 55 20.65 11.89 4.86
C LYS A 55 19.26 12.51 4.98
N MET A 56 18.35 11.88 5.72
CA MET A 56 17.00 12.41 5.97
C MET A 56 17.03 13.70 6.81
N GLU A 57 17.94 13.80 7.79
CA GLU A 57 18.14 15.02 8.60
C GLU A 57 18.62 16.18 7.73
N LYS A 58 19.57 15.93 6.81
CA LYS A 58 20.04 16.95 5.84
C LYS A 58 18.92 17.47 4.94
N LEU A 59 17.87 16.68 4.71
CA LEU A 59 16.67 17.07 3.96
C LEU A 59 15.56 17.64 4.85
N ASN A 60 15.84 17.87 6.14
CA ASN A 60 14.89 18.34 7.15
C ASN A 60 13.65 17.43 7.28
N LEU A 61 13.78 16.11 7.06
CA LEU A 61 12.68 15.14 7.22
C LEU A 61 12.64 14.53 8.63
N VAL A 62 13.78 14.48 9.30
CA VAL A 62 13.89 13.98 10.68
C VAL A 62 14.73 14.93 11.50
N SER A 63 14.50 14.93 12.82
CA SER A 63 15.33 15.64 13.78
C SER A 63 15.88 14.66 14.81
N PHE A 64 17.12 14.89 15.22
CA PHE A 64 17.70 14.20 16.37
C PHE A 64 17.55 15.09 17.60
N LYS A 65 16.90 14.56 18.65
CA LYS A 65 16.89 15.22 19.96
C LYS A 65 18.10 14.72 20.74
N GLU A 66 19.01 15.63 21.07
CA GLU A 66 20.19 15.31 21.86
C GLU A 66 19.82 15.24 23.34
N SER A 67 20.07 14.07 23.94
CA SER A 67 20.11 13.90 25.40
C SER A 67 21.40 13.15 25.72
N GLY A 68 22.51 13.89 25.80
CA GLY A 68 23.85 13.31 25.96
C GLY A 68 24.26 12.46 24.75
N ARG A 69 24.70 11.22 24.96
CA ARG A 69 25.13 10.29 23.88
C ARG A 69 23.96 9.64 23.12
N ILE A 70 22.71 9.83 23.60
CA ILE A 70 21.53 9.20 23.05
C ILE A 70 20.88 10.12 22.01
N LYS A 71 20.71 9.58 20.80
CA LYS A 71 20.07 10.26 19.67
C LYS A 71 18.68 9.66 19.44
N LEU A 72 17.66 10.31 20.01
CA LEU A 72 16.27 10.02 19.68
C LEU A 72 15.91 10.69 18.36
N VAL A 73 15.22 9.96 17.50
CA VAL A 73 14.84 10.39 16.16
C VAL A 73 13.33 10.58 16.11
N LYS A 74 12.87 11.70 15.55
CA LYS A 74 11.45 11.93 15.25
C LYS A 74 11.31 12.60 13.88
N LEU A 75 10.13 12.50 13.28
CA LEU A 75 9.79 13.30 12.09
C LEU A 75 9.75 14.80 12.45
N THR A 76 10.16 15.61 11.49
CA THR A 76 9.79 17.04 11.44
C THR A 76 8.39 17.18 10.86
N GLU A 77 7.84 18.40 10.83
CA GLU A 77 6.58 18.66 10.14
C GLU A 77 6.65 18.29 8.64
N LEU A 78 7.73 18.69 7.96
CA LEU A 78 7.96 18.30 6.57
C LEU A 78 8.08 16.77 6.41
N GLY A 79 8.79 16.10 7.32
CA GLY A 79 8.90 14.64 7.33
C GLY A 79 7.56 13.94 7.50
N ASP A 80 6.66 14.51 8.30
CA ASP A 80 5.30 14.02 8.50
C ASP A 80 4.48 14.06 7.21
N GLU A 81 4.53 15.17 6.47
CA GLU A 81 3.87 15.32 5.18
C GLU A 81 4.46 14.40 4.10
N VAL A 82 5.79 14.24 4.07
CA VAL A 82 6.45 13.29 3.17
C VAL A 82 6.04 11.86 3.50
N ALA A 83 5.95 11.49 4.78
CA ALA A 83 5.48 10.17 5.18
C ALA A 83 4.03 9.92 4.76
N LYS A 84 3.13 10.88 4.96
CA LYS A 84 1.74 10.82 4.48
C LYS A 84 1.67 10.61 2.96
N THR A 85 2.49 11.34 2.21
CA THR A 85 2.56 11.25 0.75
C THR A 85 3.03 9.86 0.30
N ILE A 86 4.02 9.29 0.99
CA ILE A 86 4.51 7.93 0.71
C ILE A 86 3.46 6.86 1.02
N ILE A 87 2.72 7.01 2.14
CA ILE A 87 1.62 6.10 2.49
C ILE A 87 0.51 6.19 1.42
N ASN A 88 0.14 7.41 1.02
CA ASN A 88 -0.85 7.63 -0.02
C ASN A 88 -0.44 7.02 -1.37
N LEU A 89 0.82 7.19 -1.78
CA LEU A 89 1.36 6.52 -2.97
C LEU A 89 1.22 4.99 -2.84
N THR A 90 1.60 4.44 -1.69
CA THR A 90 1.50 2.99 -1.44
C THR A 90 0.05 2.51 -1.58
N ASP A 91 -0.91 3.25 -1.04
CA ASP A 91 -2.33 2.89 -1.09
C ASP A 91 -2.90 3.01 -2.51
N LEU A 92 -2.52 4.05 -3.28
CA LEU A 92 -2.88 4.15 -4.69
C LEU A 92 -2.34 2.96 -5.52
N LEU A 93 -1.10 2.54 -5.26
CA LEU A 93 -0.53 1.37 -5.93
C LEU A 93 -1.31 0.09 -5.59
N LYS A 94 -1.76 -0.08 -4.35
CA LYS A 94 -2.63 -1.21 -3.96
C LYS A 94 -3.97 -1.17 -4.70
N VAL A 95 -4.59 0.01 -4.86
CA VAL A 95 -5.83 0.14 -5.65
C VAL A 95 -5.60 -0.36 -7.07
N GLY A 96 -4.51 0.07 -7.73
CA GLY A 96 -4.17 -0.39 -9.08
C GLY A 96 -3.94 -1.91 -9.18
N MET A 97 -3.35 -2.53 -8.16
CA MET A 97 -3.24 -4.00 -8.11
C MET A 97 -4.60 -4.69 -8.03
N LEU A 98 -5.49 -4.20 -7.15
CA LEU A 98 -6.82 -4.78 -6.97
C LEU A 98 -7.67 -4.62 -8.23
N GLU A 99 -7.52 -3.49 -8.94
CA GLU A 99 -8.14 -3.29 -10.25
C GLU A 99 -7.60 -4.28 -11.29
N ASN A 100 -6.29 -4.57 -11.29
CA ASN A 100 -5.71 -5.58 -12.17
C ASN A 100 -6.15 -7.01 -11.79
N GLU A 101 -6.36 -7.31 -10.50
CA GLU A 101 -6.95 -8.58 -10.06
C GLU A 101 -8.39 -8.73 -10.59
N LEU A 102 -9.19 -7.68 -10.52
CA LEU A 102 -10.54 -7.64 -11.12
C LEU A 102 -10.48 -7.89 -12.64
N PHE A 103 -9.59 -7.19 -13.34
CA PHE A 103 -9.43 -7.36 -14.79
C PHE A 103 -9.11 -8.81 -15.17
N LYS A 104 -8.22 -9.47 -14.42
CA LYS A 104 -7.87 -10.88 -14.66
C LYS A 104 -9.08 -11.80 -14.48
N ILE A 105 -9.84 -11.64 -13.39
CA ILE A 105 -11.06 -12.43 -13.15
C ILE A 105 -12.02 -12.25 -14.32
N TYR A 106 -12.25 -11.01 -14.75
CA TYR A 106 -13.14 -10.71 -15.86
C TYR A 106 -12.69 -11.40 -17.16
N GLU A 107 -11.43 -11.24 -17.56
CA GLU A 107 -10.90 -11.84 -18.80
C GLU A 107 -10.94 -13.37 -18.79
N SER A 108 -10.61 -14.02 -17.65
CA SER A 108 -10.55 -15.48 -17.60
C SER A 108 -11.88 -16.17 -17.31
N GLU A 109 -12.79 -15.50 -16.59
CA GLU A 109 -13.98 -16.15 -16.03
C GLU A 109 -15.31 -15.64 -16.58
N VAL A 110 -15.34 -14.43 -17.15
CA VAL A 110 -16.60 -13.77 -17.58
C VAL A 110 -16.61 -13.51 -19.08
N LYS A 111 -15.58 -12.83 -19.59
CA LYS A 111 -15.55 -12.32 -20.96
C LYS A 111 -15.76 -13.42 -22.00
N GLY A 112 -16.77 -13.23 -22.86
CA GLY A 112 -17.08 -14.15 -23.96
C GLY A 112 -17.69 -15.49 -23.54
N LYS A 113 -17.99 -15.70 -22.26
CA LYS A 113 -18.66 -16.92 -21.77
C LYS A 113 -20.16 -16.73 -21.71
N LEU A 114 -20.90 -17.81 -21.97
CA LEU A 114 -22.33 -17.86 -21.69
C LEU A 114 -22.56 -17.96 -20.18
N ARG A 115 -23.68 -17.43 -19.68
CA ARG A 115 -23.96 -17.37 -18.22
C ARG A 115 -24.05 -18.76 -17.59
N GLU A 116 -24.51 -19.75 -18.35
CA GLU A 116 -24.61 -21.14 -17.93
C GLU A 116 -23.23 -21.80 -17.77
N GLN A 117 -22.20 -21.27 -18.43
CA GLN A 117 -20.82 -21.77 -18.38
C GLN A 117 -20.00 -21.11 -17.26
N MET A 118 -20.53 -20.07 -16.62
CA MET A 118 -19.84 -19.33 -15.55
C MET A 118 -20.03 -20.01 -14.20
N ASN A 119 -18.94 -20.17 -13.45
CA ASN A 119 -19.03 -20.54 -12.03
C ASN A 119 -19.39 -19.31 -11.19
N LYS A 120 -20.68 -18.97 -11.16
CA LYS A 120 -21.21 -17.77 -10.50
C LYS A 120 -20.83 -17.68 -9.02
N GLU A 121 -20.81 -18.81 -8.32
CA GLU A 121 -20.46 -18.86 -6.90
C GLU A 121 -18.99 -18.50 -6.67
N SER A 122 -18.08 -19.10 -7.44
CA SER A 122 -16.65 -18.79 -7.36
C SER A 122 -16.36 -17.33 -7.70
N ILE A 123 -16.89 -16.85 -8.84
CA ILE A 123 -16.68 -15.47 -9.31
C ILE A 123 -17.19 -14.49 -8.25
N SER A 124 -18.41 -14.68 -7.75
CA SER A 124 -18.98 -13.82 -6.71
C SER A 124 -18.12 -13.80 -5.44
N LYS A 125 -17.62 -14.96 -5.00
CA LYS A 125 -16.72 -15.04 -3.84
C LYS A 125 -15.41 -14.26 -4.06
N GLN A 126 -14.80 -14.38 -5.24
CA GLN A 126 -13.57 -13.66 -5.58
C GLN A 126 -13.82 -12.14 -5.64
N LEU A 127 -14.90 -11.71 -6.30
CA LEU A 127 -15.27 -10.31 -6.42
C LEU A 127 -15.64 -9.67 -5.08
N ASN A 128 -16.38 -10.39 -4.22
CA ASN A 128 -16.68 -9.93 -2.87
C ASN A 128 -15.42 -9.79 -2.01
N LYS A 129 -14.45 -10.70 -2.16
CA LYS A 129 -13.15 -10.56 -1.50
C LYS A 129 -12.39 -9.31 -1.96
N LEU A 130 -12.42 -8.98 -3.25
CA LEU A 130 -11.82 -7.73 -3.76
C LEU A 130 -12.56 -6.51 -3.22
N LYS A 131 -13.89 -6.54 -3.19
CA LYS A 131 -14.74 -5.49 -2.62
C LYS A 131 -14.38 -5.19 -1.16
N GLN A 132 -14.25 -6.23 -0.33
CA GLN A 132 -13.85 -6.05 1.08
C GLN A 132 -12.47 -5.40 1.21
N LYS A 133 -11.46 -5.88 0.49
CA LYS A 133 -10.12 -5.27 0.50
C LYS A 133 -10.13 -3.79 0.08
N LEU A 134 -10.94 -3.42 -0.91
CA LEU A 134 -11.07 -2.03 -1.37
C LEU A 134 -11.76 -1.13 -0.33
N ILE A 135 -12.78 -1.66 0.35
CA ILE A 135 -13.49 -0.96 1.43
C ILE A 135 -12.51 -0.69 2.58
N GLU A 136 -11.86 -1.73 3.10
CA GLU A 136 -10.86 -1.63 4.18
C GLU A 136 -9.75 -0.63 3.83
N LEU A 137 -9.25 -0.66 2.59
CA LEU A 137 -8.24 0.28 2.12
C LEU A 137 -8.77 1.72 2.06
N SER A 138 -10.07 1.92 1.82
CA SER A 138 -10.65 3.27 1.69
C SER A 138 -11.05 3.92 3.01
N GLU A 139 -11.29 3.15 4.09
CA GLU A 139 -11.86 3.65 5.35
C GLU A 139 -11.01 4.73 6.04
N ASN A 140 -9.69 4.70 5.89
CA ASN A 140 -8.77 5.60 6.58
C ASN A 140 -7.72 6.25 5.66
N SER A 141 -7.93 6.19 4.34
CA SER A 141 -6.98 6.73 3.37
C SER A 141 -7.38 8.12 2.87
N GLN A 142 -6.44 8.78 2.20
CA GLN A 142 -6.66 10.11 1.64
C GLN A 142 -7.78 10.11 0.57
N GLN A 143 -8.42 11.27 0.38
CA GLN A 143 -9.61 11.42 -0.48
C GLN A 143 -9.42 10.88 -1.90
N ASN A 144 -8.24 11.08 -2.48
CA ASN A 144 -7.87 10.54 -3.79
C ASN A 144 -7.90 9.01 -3.83
N VAL A 145 -7.43 8.30 -2.79
CA VAL A 145 -7.53 6.84 -2.68
C VAL A 145 -8.99 6.42 -2.62
N VAL A 146 -9.80 7.09 -1.80
CA VAL A 146 -11.24 6.82 -1.69
C VAL A 146 -11.94 6.94 -3.05
N ILE A 147 -11.62 7.99 -3.82
CA ILE A 147 -12.20 8.21 -5.15
C ILE A 147 -11.81 7.08 -6.10
N GLN A 148 -10.54 6.66 -6.12
CA GLN A 148 -10.11 5.57 -7.00
C GLN A 148 -10.73 4.22 -6.57
N SER A 149 -10.75 3.92 -5.27
CA SER A 149 -11.40 2.72 -4.75
C SER A 149 -12.88 2.67 -5.13
N LYS A 150 -13.62 3.79 -5.05
CA LYS A 150 -15.03 3.86 -5.48
C LYS A 150 -15.23 3.55 -6.96
N LYS A 151 -14.31 3.99 -7.84
CA LYS A 151 -14.37 3.65 -9.28
C LYS A 151 -14.20 2.14 -9.49
N VAL A 152 -13.25 1.51 -8.80
CA VAL A 152 -13.04 0.06 -8.91
C VAL A 152 -14.22 -0.71 -8.31
N LEU A 153 -14.77 -0.26 -7.19
CA LEU A 153 -15.98 -0.84 -6.59
C LEU A 153 -17.17 -0.83 -7.55
N LYS A 154 -17.38 0.28 -8.27
CA LYS A 154 -18.43 0.36 -9.31
C LYS A 154 -18.20 -0.69 -10.41
N LYS A 155 -16.96 -0.84 -10.89
CA LYS A 155 -16.62 -1.88 -11.88
C LYS A 155 -16.91 -3.30 -11.36
N ILE A 156 -16.64 -3.55 -10.07
CA ILE A 156 -16.97 -4.86 -9.45
C ILE A 156 -18.48 -5.09 -9.50
N GLU A 157 -19.28 -4.08 -9.21
CA GLU A 157 -20.74 -4.17 -9.23
C GLU A 157 -21.29 -4.38 -10.65
N GLU A 158 -20.71 -3.71 -11.66
CA GLU A 158 -21.02 -3.93 -13.06
C GLU A 158 -20.73 -5.39 -13.49
N VAL A 159 -19.58 -5.95 -13.10
CA VAL A 159 -19.23 -7.34 -13.41
C VAL A 159 -20.16 -8.32 -12.69
N LEU A 160 -20.51 -8.07 -11.43
CA LEU A 160 -21.50 -8.88 -10.72
C LEU A 160 -22.86 -8.84 -11.41
N ALA A 161 -23.32 -7.67 -11.86
CA ALA A 161 -24.57 -7.53 -12.59
C ALA A 161 -24.55 -8.33 -13.90
N GLU A 162 -23.46 -8.32 -14.66
CA GLU A 162 -23.29 -9.13 -15.87
C GLU A 162 -23.40 -10.63 -15.59
N VAL A 163 -22.69 -11.11 -14.56
CA VAL A 163 -22.66 -12.53 -14.13
C VAL A 163 -24.05 -13.03 -13.71
N PHE A 164 -24.81 -12.20 -12.99
CA PHE A 164 -26.15 -12.55 -12.49
C PHE A 164 -27.29 -12.17 -13.42
N GLY A 165 -27.04 -11.37 -14.45
CA GLY A 165 -28.06 -10.89 -15.36
C GLY A 165 -28.96 -9.80 -14.81
N LEU A 166 -28.42 -9.01 -13.89
CA LEU A 166 -29.10 -7.85 -13.32
C LEU A 166 -28.91 -6.63 -14.25
N PRO A 167 -29.85 -5.67 -14.26
CA PRO A 167 -29.63 -4.41 -14.95
C PRO A 167 -28.39 -3.70 -14.38
N PRO A 168 -27.60 -2.99 -15.21
CA PRO A 168 -26.47 -2.22 -14.73
C PRO A 168 -26.96 -1.07 -13.83
N SER A 169 -26.26 -0.87 -12.71
CA SER A 169 -26.53 0.17 -11.70
C SER A 169 -25.70 1.43 -11.87
#